data_AF-A0AAP5Q7Z8-F1
#
_entry.id   AF-A0AAP5Q7Z8-F1
#
_cell.length_a   1.000
_cell.length_b   1.000
_cell.length_c   1.000
_cell.angle_alpha   90.00
_cell.angle_beta   90.00
_cell.angle_gamma   90.00
#
_symmetry.space_group_name_H-M   'P 1'
#
loop_
_entity.id
_entity.type
_entity.pdbx_description
1 polymer ?
#
loop_
_entity_poly.entity_id
_entity_poly.type
_entity_poly.pdbx_seq_one_letter_code
_entity_poly.pdbx_strand_id
1 'polypeptide(L)'
;MIRLGDIFGSKRRQAAIDEKRLAFYMGYAFSHAIQVQHLLAPGELTVPYVVYWDKETPVPVPYPAATQHESVANAQSAREQATSGSGWSSGREGAITQSNGAKMDVLVIEGWVPGLDVPLEVFVYYRKDPFRLIQGFLWKAHAQVRKDGPSFMAEFKRGILAQSFGQQCMETIDNAERVQFVS
;
A
#
# COMPACT_ATOMS: atom_id res chain seq x y z
N MET A 1 -1.22 33.46 -47.98
CA MET A 1 -1.35 34.07 -46.64
C MET A 1 -1.71 32.96 -45.67
N ILE A 2 -0.73 32.39 -44.97
CA ILE A 2 -0.89 31.22 -44.10
C ILE A 2 -1.02 31.75 -42.66
N ARG A 3 -2.11 31.44 -41.96
CA ARG A 3 -2.24 31.74 -40.53
C ARG A 3 -1.59 30.62 -39.71
N LEU A 4 -0.38 30.92 -39.23
CA LEU A 4 0.27 30.21 -38.13
C LEU A 4 -0.47 30.57 -36.84
N GLY A 5 -1.13 29.61 -36.20
CA GLY A 5 -1.76 29.89 -34.93
C GLY A 5 -2.67 28.80 -34.44
N ASP A 6 -2.18 27.56 -34.36
CA ASP A 6 -2.76 26.50 -33.53
C ASP A 6 -1.67 25.50 -33.14
N ILE A 7 -0.65 25.99 -32.43
CA ILE A 7 0.21 25.14 -31.59
C ILE A 7 -0.25 25.37 -30.15
N PHE A 8 -1.48 24.96 -29.84
CA PHE A 8 -1.89 24.83 -28.45
C PHE A 8 -1.30 23.53 -27.92
N GLY A 9 -0.12 23.67 -27.33
CA GLY A 9 0.44 22.66 -26.44
C GLY A 9 -0.61 22.33 -25.37
N SER A 10 -1.10 21.10 -25.40
CA SER A 10 -1.90 20.53 -24.33
C SER A 10 -1.00 20.43 -23.10
N LYS A 11 -0.94 21.51 -22.31
CA LYS A 11 -0.58 21.39 -20.90
C LYS A 11 -1.60 20.43 -20.31
N ARG A 12 -1.24 19.14 -20.18
CA ARG A 12 -1.94 18.18 -19.32
C ARG A 12 -2.21 18.94 -18.03
N ARG A 13 -3.46 19.27 -17.73
CA ARG A 13 -3.84 19.65 -16.38
C ARG A 13 -3.31 18.51 -15.52
N GLN A 14 -2.32 18.80 -14.68
CA GLN A 14 -1.87 17.85 -13.67
C GLN A 14 -3.12 17.52 -12.87
N ALA A 15 -3.63 16.29 -13.02
CA ALA A 15 -4.83 15.88 -12.32
C ALA A 15 -4.56 16.11 -10.83
N ALA A 16 -5.49 16.75 -10.13
CA ALA A 16 -5.37 16.90 -8.69
C ALA A 16 -5.28 15.49 -8.08
N ILE A 17 -4.25 15.26 -7.28
CA ILE A 17 -4.04 13.97 -6.59
C ILE A 17 -5.23 13.76 -5.65
N ASP A 18 -5.98 12.67 -5.86
CA ASP A 18 -7.08 12.28 -4.98
C ASP A 18 -6.52 11.56 -3.74
N GLU A 19 -6.01 12.36 -2.79
CA GLU A 19 -5.40 11.85 -1.55
C GLU A 19 -6.38 11.04 -0.69
N LYS A 20 -7.68 11.37 -0.75
CA LYS A 20 -8.72 10.65 0.02
C LYS A 20 -8.91 9.25 -0.54
N ARG A 21 -9.06 9.13 -1.86
CA ARG A 21 -9.15 7.83 -2.52
C ARG A 21 -7.88 7.02 -2.31
N LEU A 22 -6.71 7.65 -2.44
CA LEU A 22 -5.43 7.02 -2.14
C LEU A 22 -5.39 6.43 -0.72
N ALA A 23 -5.73 7.22 0.29
CA ALA A 23 -5.77 6.77 1.67
C ALA A 23 -6.73 5.59 1.86
N PHE A 24 -7.96 5.69 1.34
CA PHE A 24 -8.97 4.64 1.44
C PHE A 24 -8.47 3.31 0.89
N TYR A 25 -7.94 3.30 -0.33
CA TYR A 25 -7.50 2.05 -0.95
C TYR A 25 -6.19 1.50 -0.36
N MET A 26 -5.32 2.34 0.19
CA MET A 26 -4.17 1.87 0.97
C MET A 26 -4.62 1.21 2.28
N GLY A 27 -5.64 1.76 2.95
CA GLY A 27 -6.22 1.16 4.15
C GLY A 27 -6.87 -0.19 3.87
N TYR A 28 -7.60 -0.29 2.75
CA TYR A 28 -8.19 -1.55 2.29
C TYR A 28 -7.12 -2.62 2.02
N ALA A 29 -6.04 -2.26 1.30
CA ALA A 29 -4.91 -3.15 1.07
C ALA A 29 -4.26 -3.56 2.40
N PHE A 30 -3.96 -2.61 3.28
CA PHE A 30 -3.39 -2.92 4.60
C PHE A 30 -4.23 -3.97 5.36
N SER A 31 -5.55 -3.79 5.44
CA SER A 31 -6.44 -4.75 6.10
C SER A 31 -6.39 -6.14 5.47
N HIS A 32 -6.31 -6.22 4.14
CA HIS A 32 -6.11 -7.48 3.44
C HIS A 32 -4.75 -8.14 3.76
N ALA A 33 -3.67 -7.36 3.85
CA ALA A 33 -2.36 -7.90 4.23
C ALA A 33 -2.39 -8.53 5.62
N ILE A 34 -3.05 -7.88 6.59
CA ILE A 34 -3.21 -8.43 7.94
C ILE A 34 -4.06 -9.69 7.92
N GLN A 35 -5.15 -9.71 7.16
CA GLN A 35 -5.99 -10.90 7.00
C GLN A 35 -5.16 -12.08 6.47
N VAL A 36 -4.35 -11.87 5.43
CA VAL A 36 -3.51 -12.92 4.86
C VAL A 36 -2.55 -13.47 5.91
N GLN A 37 -1.89 -12.61 6.69
CA GLN A 37 -0.98 -13.05 7.75
C GLN A 37 -1.65 -13.95 8.80
N HIS A 38 -2.93 -13.74 9.10
CA HIS A 38 -3.68 -14.61 10.01
C HIS A 38 -4.09 -15.96 9.41
N LEU A 39 -4.07 -16.08 8.07
CA LEU A 39 -4.46 -17.28 7.35
C LEU A 39 -3.25 -18.15 6.95
N LEU A 40 -2.04 -17.60 6.99
CA LEU A 40 -0.82 -18.33 6.63
C LEU A 40 -0.54 -19.45 7.63
N ALA A 41 -0.16 -20.62 7.10
CA ALA A 41 0.41 -21.67 7.93
C ALA A 41 1.85 -21.29 8.38
N PRO A 42 2.35 -21.87 9.49
CA PRO A 42 3.71 -21.61 9.94
C PRO A 42 4.74 -21.87 8.83
N GLY A 43 5.59 -20.87 8.56
CA GLY A 43 6.63 -20.94 7.53
C GLY A 43 6.20 -20.55 6.12
N GLU A 44 4.92 -20.28 5.88
CA GLU A 44 4.47 -19.75 4.59
C GLU A 44 4.80 -18.26 4.42
N LEU A 45 4.92 -17.85 3.17
CA LEU A 45 5.13 -16.46 2.77
C LEU A 45 3.87 -15.91 2.13
N THR A 46 3.63 -14.62 2.32
CA THR A 46 2.51 -13.94 1.65
C THR A 46 2.78 -13.86 0.14
N VAL A 47 1.79 -14.29 -0.64
CA VAL A 47 1.73 -13.97 -2.07
C VAL A 47 1.42 -12.47 -2.23
N PRO A 48 2.28 -11.68 -2.89
CA PRO A 48 2.01 -10.29 -3.20
C PRO A 48 0.72 -10.14 -4.01
N TYR A 49 0.03 -9.02 -3.81
CA TYR A 49 -1.23 -8.75 -4.47
C TYR A 49 -1.36 -7.29 -4.89
N VAL A 50 -2.26 -7.03 -5.84
CA VAL A 50 -2.63 -5.68 -6.29
C VAL A 50 -4.14 -5.54 -6.20
N VAL A 51 -4.60 -4.39 -5.69
CA VAL A 51 -6.00 -3.96 -5.67
C VAL A 51 -6.15 -2.87 -6.73
N TYR A 52 -6.81 -3.20 -7.83
CA TYR A 52 -7.14 -2.24 -8.89
C TYR A 52 -8.42 -1.48 -8.53
N TRP A 53 -8.44 -0.17 -8.77
CA TRP A 53 -9.54 0.71 -8.35
C TRP A 53 -10.56 0.98 -9.47
N ASP A 54 -10.51 0.17 -10.52
CA ASP A 54 -11.39 0.21 -11.69
C ASP A 54 -12.72 -0.53 -11.46
N LYS A 55 -12.78 -1.41 -10.45
CA LYS A 55 -13.98 -2.13 -10.06
C LYS A 55 -14.78 -1.35 -9.01
N GLU A 56 -16.11 -1.48 -9.05
CA GLU A 56 -17.01 -0.92 -8.03
C GLU A 56 -16.69 -1.45 -6.63
N THR A 57 -16.30 -2.72 -6.54
CA THR A 57 -15.83 -3.37 -5.32
C THR A 57 -14.34 -3.65 -5.46
N PRO A 58 -13.48 -3.14 -4.55
CA PRO A 58 -12.06 -3.47 -4.56
C PRO A 58 -11.88 -4.98 -4.36
N VAL A 59 -11.05 -5.62 -5.19
CA VAL A 59 -10.72 -7.05 -5.04
C VAL A 59 -9.21 -7.21 -5.15
N PRO A 60 -8.54 -7.76 -4.13
CA PRO A 60 -7.13 -8.13 -4.21
C PRO A 60 -6.90 -9.22 -5.26
N VAL A 61 -5.99 -8.97 -6.19
CA VAL A 61 -5.54 -9.92 -7.20
C VAL A 61 -4.17 -10.45 -6.78
N PRO A 62 -4.03 -11.73 -6.41
CA PRO A 62 -2.75 -12.32 -6.03
C PRO A 62 -1.87 -12.61 -7.26
N TYR A 63 -0.55 -12.55 -7.08
CA TYR A 63 0.45 -12.83 -8.12
C TYR A 63 1.37 -14.00 -7.73
N PRO A 64 0.86 -15.24 -7.64
CA PRO A 64 1.66 -16.39 -7.25
C PRO A 64 2.74 -16.72 -8.29
N ALA A 65 3.86 -17.26 -7.84
CA ALA A 65 4.94 -17.78 -8.68
C ALA A 65 5.70 -18.89 -7.95
N ALA A 66 6.66 -19.52 -8.64
CA ALA A 66 7.47 -20.60 -8.05
C ALA A 66 8.42 -20.07 -6.96
N THR A 67 8.84 -18.81 -7.05
CA THR A 67 9.69 -18.17 -6.04
C THR A 67 9.10 -16.84 -5.56
N GLN A 68 9.45 -16.44 -4.33
CA GLN A 68 9.02 -15.15 -3.79
C GLN A 68 9.54 -13.96 -4.62
N HIS A 69 10.74 -14.09 -5.18
CA HIS A 69 11.32 -13.07 -6.05
C HIS A 69 10.46 -12.85 -7.31
N GLU A 70 10.10 -13.93 -8.01
CA GLU A 70 9.22 -13.86 -9.19
C GLU A 70 7.82 -13.36 -8.83
N SER A 71 7.29 -13.79 -7.70
CA SER A 71 5.97 -13.38 -7.17
C SER A 71 5.91 -11.86 -6.98
N VAL A 72 6.96 -11.28 -6.39
CA VAL A 72 7.11 -9.82 -6.24
C VAL A 72 7.29 -9.14 -7.59
N ALA A 73 8.15 -9.66 -8.47
CA ALA A 73 8.40 -9.08 -9.79
C ALA A 73 7.13 -9.07 -10.68
N ASN A 74 6.31 -10.12 -10.59
CA ASN A 74 5.04 -10.21 -11.31
C ASN A 74 4.05 -9.16 -10.81
N ALA A 75 3.89 -9.00 -9.50
CA ALA A 75 3.04 -7.96 -8.93
C ALA A 75 3.55 -6.56 -9.31
N GLN A 76 4.86 -6.32 -9.29
CA GLN A 76 5.46 -5.06 -9.70
C GLN A 76 5.15 -4.73 -11.17
N SER A 77 5.40 -5.69 -12.07
CA SER A 77 5.13 -5.55 -13.51
C SER A 77 3.67 -5.25 -13.78
N ALA A 78 2.75 -5.90 -13.06
CA ALA A 78 1.32 -5.69 -13.25
C ALA A 78 0.87 -4.26 -12.86
N ARG A 79 1.49 -3.67 -11.83
CA ARG A 79 1.24 -2.27 -11.42
C ARG A 79 1.75 -1.27 -12.45
N GLU A 80 2.91 -1.53 -13.04
CA GLU A 80 3.49 -0.68 -14.09
C GLU A 80 2.67 -0.72 -15.39
N GLN A 81 2.05 -1.86 -15.67
CA GLN A 81 1.14 -2.06 -16.80
C GLN A 81 -0.29 -1.60 -16.53
N ALA A 82 -0.61 -1.15 -15.31
CA ALA A 82 -1.95 -0.70 -14.96
C ALA A 82 -2.30 0.57 -15.74
N THR A 83 -3.09 0.42 -16.80
CA THR A 83 -3.51 1.53 -17.67
C THR A 83 -4.78 2.22 -17.17
N SER A 84 -5.46 1.66 -16.17
CA SER A 84 -6.68 2.25 -15.64
C SER A 84 -6.34 3.56 -14.93
N GLY A 85 -6.85 4.68 -15.44
CA GLY A 85 -6.67 6.01 -14.86
C GLY A 85 -7.32 6.19 -13.48
N SER A 86 -7.59 5.10 -12.75
CA SER A 86 -8.23 5.06 -11.44
C SER A 86 -7.23 4.90 -10.30
N GLY A 87 -6.05 4.33 -10.54
CA GLY A 87 -5.05 4.04 -9.51
C GLY A 87 -5.05 2.59 -9.03
N TRP A 88 -4.11 2.27 -8.16
CA TRP A 88 -3.93 0.93 -7.57
C TRP A 88 -3.32 1.02 -6.17
N SER A 89 -3.54 -0.01 -5.36
CA SER A 89 -2.79 -0.26 -4.13
C SER A 89 -2.28 -1.70 -4.12
N SER A 90 -1.24 -1.99 -3.34
CA SER A 90 -0.64 -3.33 -3.29
C SER A 90 -0.08 -3.63 -1.92
N GLY A 91 0.07 -4.91 -1.60
CA GLY A 91 0.72 -5.36 -0.37
C GLY A 91 1.63 -6.54 -0.58
N ARG A 92 2.72 -6.59 0.20
CA ARG A 92 3.68 -7.70 0.24
C ARG A 92 4.44 -7.71 1.56
N GLU A 93 5.13 -8.81 1.84
CA GLU A 93 6.16 -8.84 2.87
C GLU A 93 7.46 -8.19 2.37
N GLY A 94 8.27 -7.72 3.31
CA GLY A 94 9.61 -7.20 3.09
C GLY A 94 10.44 -7.27 4.38
N ALA A 95 11.69 -6.83 4.32
CA ALA A 95 12.55 -6.74 5.48
C ALA A 95 13.27 -5.39 5.49
N ILE A 96 13.34 -4.76 6.66
CA ILE A 96 14.15 -3.55 6.91
C ILE A 96 15.32 -3.93 7.79
N THR A 97 16.51 -3.45 7.43
CA THR A 97 17.71 -3.57 8.28
C THR A 97 17.79 -2.36 9.21
N GLN A 98 17.84 -2.60 10.51
CA GLN A 98 18.00 -1.59 11.55
C GLN A 98 19.44 -1.05 11.62
N SER A 99 19.65 0.05 12.34
CA SER A 99 20.98 0.65 12.58
C SER A 99 21.97 -0.32 13.22
N ASN A 100 21.49 -1.24 14.07
CA ASN A 100 22.28 -2.30 14.71
C ASN A 100 22.56 -3.51 13.79
N GLY A 101 22.12 -3.49 12.53
CA GLY A 101 22.26 -4.58 11.56
C GLY A 101 21.21 -5.69 11.67
N ALA A 102 20.31 -5.65 12.66
CA ALA A 102 19.21 -6.61 12.78
C ALA A 102 18.19 -6.42 11.64
N LYS A 103 17.65 -7.52 11.13
CA LYS A 103 16.56 -7.50 10.14
C LYS A 103 15.23 -7.65 10.85
N MET A 104 14.26 -6.84 10.43
CA MET A 104 12.88 -6.94 10.87
C MET A 104 11.94 -7.11 9.69
N ASP A 105 10.97 -8.00 9.84
CA ASP A 105 9.90 -8.19 8.87
C ASP A 105 8.95 -6.99 8.88
N VAL A 106 8.55 -6.58 7.68
CA VAL A 106 7.58 -5.51 7.46
C VAL A 106 6.53 -5.92 6.45
N LEU A 107 5.30 -5.48 6.66
CA LEU A 107 4.33 -5.36 5.59
C LEU A 107 4.62 -4.07 4.84
N VAL A 108 4.78 -4.17 3.53
CA VAL A 108 4.94 -3.03 2.63
C VAL A 108 3.61 -2.84 1.92
N ILE A 109 2.96 -1.71 2.18
CA ILE A 109 1.74 -1.30 1.48
C ILE A 109 2.06 -0.09 0.61
N GLU A 110 1.69 -0.17 -0.66
CA GLU A 110 1.96 0.86 -1.64
C GLU A 110 0.64 1.32 -2.26
N GLY A 111 0.56 2.60 -2.64
CA GLY A 111 -0.60 3.15 -3.32
C GLY A 111 -0.18 4.20 -4.34
N TRP A 112 -0.82 4.17 -5.51
CA TRP A 112 -0.56 5.11 -6.59
C TRP A 112 -1.87 5.57 -7.24
N VAL A 113 -1.89 6.84 -7.63
CA VAL A 113 -2.97 7.46 -8.41
C VAL A 113 -2.38 8.32 -9.52
N PRO A 114 -3.14 8.56 -10.60
CA PRO A 114 -2.72 9.53 -11.60
C PRO A 114 -2.36 10.88 -10.97
N GLY A 115 -1.21 11.41 -11.35
CA GLY A 115 -0.64 12.64 -10.79
C GLY A 115 0.49 12.40 -9.80
N LEU A 116 0.63 11.18 -9.27
CA LEU A 116 1.82 10.80 -8.49
C LEU A 116 2.98 10.36 -9.40
N ASP A 117 4.17 10.86 -9.10
CA ASP A 117 5.40 10.51 -9.81
C ASP A 117 5.93 9.15 -9.34
N VAL A 118 5.74 8.85 -8.05
CA VAL A 118 6.09 7.57 -7.42
C VAL A 118 4.95 7.13 -6.48
N PRO A 119 4.83 5.84 -6.15
CA PRO A 119 3.85 5.38 -5.18
C PRO A 119 4.12 5.94 -3.78
N LEU A 120 3.05 6.19 -3.02
CA LEU A 120 3.15 6.36 -1.57
C LEU A 120 3.36 4.99 -0.92
N GLU A 121 4.31 4.91 0.01
CA GLU A 121 4.66 3.66 0.70
C GLU A 121 4.49 3.80 2.21
N VAL A 122 3.94 2.77 2.83
CA VAL A 122 3.92 2.59 4.28
C VAL A 122 4.47 1.22 4.65
N PHE A 123 5.33 1.22 5.66
CA PHE A 123 5.93 0.04 6.25
C PHE A 123 5.29 -0.18 7.62
N VAL A 124 4.92 -1.43 7.90
CA VAL A 124 4.37 -1.81 9.20
C VAL A 124 5.15 -3.02 9.71
N TYR A 125 5.89 -2.83 10.80
CA TYR A 125 6.65 -3.90 11.42
C TYR A 125 5.72 -4.94 12.04
N TYR A 126 6.13 -6.20 12.03
CA TYR A 126 5.38 -7.27 12.67
C TYR A 126 6.28 -8.42 13.12
N ARG A 127 5.75 -9.27 14.01
CA ARG A 127 6.26 -10.61 14.32
C ARG A 127 5.33 -11.62 13.68
N LYS A 128 5.89 -12.73 13.18
CA LYS A 128 5.12 -13.83 12.58
C LYS A 128 4.50 -14.75 13.63
N ASP A 129 5.22 -15.04 14.73
CA ASP A 129 4.79 -16.03 15.72
C ASP A 129 5.05 -15.57 17.17
N PRO A 130 3.99 -15.33 17.98
CA PRO A 130 2.61 -15.14 17.53
C PRO A 130 2.49 -13.89 16.65
N PHE A 131 1.54 -13.86 15.71
CA PHE A 131 1.34 -12.70 14.86
C PHE A 131 1.02 -11.45 15.69
N ARG A 132 1.86 -10.41 15.56
CA ARG A 132 1.70 -9.13 16.25
C ARG A 132 2.25 -8.00 15.40
N LEU A 133 1.51 -6.91 15.27
CA LEU A 133 2.08 -5.66 14.76
C LEU A 133 3.02 -5.06 15.79
N ILE A 134 4.07 -4.42 15.31
CA ILE A 134 5.03 -3.68 16.13
C ILE A 134 4.96 -2.22 15.69
N GLN A 135 4.81 -1.31 16.65
CA GLN A 135 4.73 0.12 16.40
C GLN A 135 3.52 0.52 15.53
N GLY A 136 3.47 1.79 15.13
CA GLY A 136 2.49 2.31 14.19
C GLY A 136 3.01 2.31 12.75
N PHE A 137 2.32 3.07 11.90
CA PHE A 137 2.62 3.18 10.48
C PHE A 137 3.89 4.00 10.22
N LEU A 138 4.92 3.38 9.63
CA LEU A 138 6.11 4.08 9.15
C LEU A 138 5.92 4.46 7.69
N TRP A 139 5.50 5.69 7.46
CA TRP A 139 5.30 6.20 6.11
C TRP A 139 6.60 6.73 5.50
N LYS A 140 6.88 6.35 4.26
CA LYS A 140 7.98 6.95 3.50
C LYS A 140 7.69 8.42 3.23
N ALA A 141 8.73 9.26 3.31
CA ALA A 141 8.61 10.66 2.89
C ALA A 141 8.18 10.74 1.42
N HIS A 142 7.19 11.58 1.12
CA HIS A 142 6.61 11.71 -0.21
C HIS A 142 6.42 13.19 -0.56
N ALA A 143 7.01 13.64 -1.67
CA ALA A 143 7.03 15.07 -2.02
C ALA A 143 5.64 15.62 -2.39
N GLN A 144 4.76 14.77 -2.94
CA GLN A 144 3.46 15.19 -3.48
C GLN A 144 2.26 14.88 -2.58
N VAL A 145 2.43 14.15 -1.46
CA VAL A 145 1.28 13.67 -0.65
C VAL A 145 1.44 14.06 0.82
N ARG A 146 0.37 14.62 1.41
CA ARG A 146 0.31 15.00 2.83
C ARG A 146 -0.48 14.00 3.65
N LYS A 147 0.19 12.91 4.05
CA LYS A 147 -0.39 11.80 4.84
C LYS A 147 -0.70 12.12 6.31
N ASP A 148 -0.08 13.17 6.86
CA ASP A 148 -0.17 13.50 8.29
C ASP A 148 -1.46 14.30 8.63
N GLY A 149 -2.31 14.57 7.63
CA GLY A 149 -3.58 15.26 7.80
C GLY A 149 -4.68 14.36 8.39
N PRO A 150 -5.59 14.92 9.23
CA PRO A 150 -6.68 14.14 9.85
C PRO A 150 -7.62 13.51 8.81
N SER A 151 -7.80 14.15 7.65
CA SER A 151 -8.62 13.61 6.57
C SER A 151 -8.02 12.36 5.94
N PHE A 152 -6.69 12.30 5.81
CA PHE A 152 -6.01 11.14 5.21
C PHE A 152 -6.18 9.92 6.11
N MET A 153 -5.85 10.06 7.40
CA MET A 153 -5.98 8.95 8.34
C MET A 153 -7.43 8.50 8.57
N ALA A 154 -8.39 9.41 8.50
CA ALA A 154 -9.81 9.04 8.56
C ALA A 154 -10.23 8.17 7.36
N GLU A 155 -9.81 8.53 6.15
CA GLU A 155 -10.10 7.72 4.95
C GLU A 155 -9.31 6.40 4.94
N PHE A 156 -8.07 6.39 5.42
CA PHE A 156 -7.31 5.15 5.60
C PHE A 156 -8.03 4.17 6.55
N LYS A 157 -8.54 4.65 7.68
CA LYS A 157 -9.36 3.84 8.61
C LYS A 157 -10.67 3.36 7.97
N ARG A 158 -11.34 4.21 7.18
CA ARG A 158 -12.52 3.78 6.40
C ARG A 158 -12.18 2.67 5.42
N GLY A 159 -11.01 2.76 4.78
CA GLY A 159 -10.48 1.72 3.91
C GLY A 159 -10.30 0.38 4.62
N ILE A 160 -9.70 0.41 5.81
CA ILE A 160 -9.52 -0.79 6.66
C ILE A 160 -10.88 -1.45 6.94
N LEU A 161 -11.85 -0.64 7.37
CA LEU A 161 -13.19 -1.10 7.76
C LEU A 161 -14.06 -1.56 6.57
N ALA A 162 -13.68 -1.23 5.34
CA ALA A 162 -14.37 -1.70 4.14
C ALA A 162 -14.02 -3.16 3.77
N GLN A 163 -12.95 -3.71 4.33
CA GLN A 163 -12.64 -5.14 4.23
C GLN A 163 -13.50 -5.94 5.22
N SER A 164 -13.82 -7.19 4.88
CA SER A 164 -14.57 -8.09 5.78
C SER A 164 -13.81 -8.38 7.09
N PHE A 165 -12.48 -8.42 7.02
CA PHE A 165 -11.58 -8.55 8.18
C PHE A 165 -11.32 -7.21 8.90
N GLY A 166 -11.98 -6.12 8.48
CA GLY A 166 -11.65 -4.77 8.92
C GLY A 166 -11.72 -4.54 10.43
N GLN A 167 -12.70 -5.11 11.12
CA GLN A 167 -12.82 -4.97 12.58
C GLN A 167 -11.67 -5.68 13.31
N GLN A 168 -11.35 -6.92 12.92
CA GLN A 168 -10.22 -7.66 13.48
C GLN A 168 -8.87 -7.00 13.15
N CYS A 169 -8.77 -6.37 11.97
CA CYS A 169 -7.62 -5.54 11.63
C CYS A 169 -7.47 -4.35 12.61
N MET A 170 -8.56 -3.64 12.94
CA MET A 170 -8.51 -2.55 13.92
C MET A 170 -8.09 -3.04 15.31
N GLU A 171 -8.62 -4.17 15.77
CA GLU A 171 -8.19 -4.79 17.03
C GLU A 171 -6.69 -5.17 17.00
N THR A 172 -6.19 -5.64 15.86
CA THR A 172 -4.76 -5.94 15.68
C THR A 172 -3.91 -4.68 15.82
N ILE A 173 -4.36 -3.56 15.26
CA ILE A 173 -3.66 -2.26 15.37
C ILE A 173 -3.68 -1.77 16.82
N ASP A 174 -4.82 -1.84 17.50
CA ASP A 174 -4.96 -1.36 18.88
C ASP A 174 -4.11 -2.17 19.87
N ASN A 175 -3.88 -3.46 19.56
CA ASN A 175 -3.03 -4.36 20.32
C ASN A 175 -1.56 -4.44 19.83
N ALA A 176 -1.13 -3.53 18.96
CA ALA A 176 0.24 -3.51 18.46
C ALA A 176 1.26 -3.35 19.60
N GLU A 177 2.36 -4.10 19.53
CA GLU A 177 3.48 -4.04 20.46
C GLU A 177 4.11 -2.65 20.41
N ARG A 178 4.20 -1.99 21.57
CA ARG A 178 4.86 -0.69 21.70
C ARG A 178 6.32 -0.91 22.07
N VAL A 179 7.20 -0.81 21.08
CA VAL A 179 8.65 -0.93 21.28
C VAL A 179 9.30 0.43 21.11
N GLN A 180 10.21 0.80 22.01
CA GLN A 180 11.15 1.90 21.78
C GLN A 180 12.32 1.34 20.97
N PHE A 181 12.43 1.75 19.71
CA PHE A 181 13.65 1.48 18.95
C PHE A 181 14.77 2.34 19.54
N VAL A 182 15.81 1.69 20.05
CA VAL A 182 17.01 2.38 20.51
C VAL A 182 17.75 2.83 19.25
N SER A 183 17.73 4.13 19.00
CA SER A 183 18.39 4.78 17.86
C SER A 183 19.90 4.74 18.00
#